data_AF-A0A351ZVD3-F1
#
_entry.id   AF-A0A351ZVD3-F1
#
_cell.length_a   1.000
_cell.length_b   1.000
_cell.length_c   1.000
_cell.angle_alpha   90.00
_cell.angle_beta   90.00
_cell.angle_gamma   90.00
#
_symmetry.space_group_name_H-M   'P 1'
#
loop_
_entity.id
_entity.type
_entity.pdbx_description
1 polymer ?
#
loop_
_entity_poly.entity_id
_entity_poly.type
_entity_poly.pdbx_seq_one_letter_code
_entity_poly.pdbx_strand_id
1 'polypeptide(L)'
;MPSGAHALFVGSGEGIERARVRRATNAFLSREDWSKGADVIAIVHRDLLGEAQRWAQHRQTTSNVRIRMVDVETIFEAYDAGRHTPQAIRAFLKDAWQRSIERKPKYCVLIGNASWDQRVAVKASNVDARRADQIPSYGRPVSDFWYGLLDDEKDLITPELIVTRMPALTGAELSVLVDKIITADTSAWTPRQRMFLYAGGGKPEESFCDIFGRMLRDEFGSGVDFTAPPLCIDTLVVCKEFVEQPGRVIRSHINEGVALINFFGHGGTESFDIEDWTVSQLANEGRYPVLATFSCLTGGYASPSTTCENAKYLFEPKKGVAAAIGTTGLQYVSTADFLLYRVHEVLAASKRRAVGELTYEAKRSMALLNTTFGNNATYQFCVLGDPFTRIRIDTAVEVSLPRQSVVLSTARASNPIVETDSVLIVDAEIWSEGLGTRGTVDVRLLRSHEGSTDTLTTTLSDGLCRRSAVQFLVPIVGKAGRNEIVITVDPDGKLLDRPENNTVMLSLNIAKPSLLILEPEARRVVNADSFTVRIIDVLSTNTSTVAVNVAICTSRDTSSWIARSSAADLRRIAGTALCDWTMPASTRPDTSRTYWIGAWPSPLSPEAAVS
;
A
#
# COMPACT_ATOMS: atom_id res chain seq x y z
N MET A 1 40.51 2.20 30.67
CA MET A 1 41.77 1.70 31.26
C MET A 1 42.18 2.66 32.37
N PRO A 2 42.69 2.19 33.51
CA PRO A 2 43.24 3.08 34.54
C PRO A 2 44.41 3.87 33.95
N SER A 3 44.58 5.13 34.35
CA SER A 3 45.72 5.95 33.93
C SER A 3 47.03 5.27 34.35
N GLY A 4 47.89 4.95 33.37
CA GLY A 4 49.19 4.32 33.61
C GLY A 4 49.35 2.89 33.10
N ALA A 5 48.32 2.29 32.48
CA ALA A 5 48.48 1.00 31.80
C ALA A 5 49.16 1.19 30.42
N HIS A 6 50.40 0.73 30.28
CA HIS A 6 51.07 0.62 28.98
C HIS A 6 50.63 -0.70 28.33
N ALA A 7 50.10 -0.63 27.10
CA ALA A 7 49.78 -1.80 26.29
C ALA A 7 50.90 -2.03 25.26
N LEU A 8 51.48 -3.23 25.24
CA LEU A 8 52.43 -3.67 24.23
C LEU A 8 51.65 -4.32 23.08
N PHE A 9 51.71 -3.71 21.90
CA PHE A 9 51.17 -4.28 20.67
C PHE A 9 52.34 -4.86 19.85
N VAL A 10 52.37 -6.19 19.72
CA VAL A 10 53.34 -6.87 18.86
C VAL A 10 52.67 -7.16 17.53
N GLY A 11 53.15 -6.53 16.45
CA GLY A 11 52.75 -6.82 15.08
C GLY A 11 53.97 -7.15 14.23
N SER A 12 53.83 -8.06 13.24
CA SER A 12 54.86 -8.23 12.22
C SER A 12 54.96 -6.94 11.38
N GLY A 13 56.15 -6.63 10.84
CA GLY A 13 56.33 -5.45 9.97
C GLY A 13 55.42 -5.43 8.73
N GLU A 14 54.79 -6.56 8.39
CA GLU A 14 53.79 -6.69 7.33
C GLU A 14 52.41 -6.13 7.72
N GLY A 15 52.09 -6.05 9.02
CA GLY A 15 50.84 -5.49 9.53
C GLY A 15 50.86 -3.97 9.76
N ILE A 16 52.02 -3.33 9.56
CA ILE A 16 52.20 -1.88 9.67
C ILE A 16 52.02 -1.27 8.28
N GLU A 17 50.98 -0.45 8.14
CA GLU A 17 50.72 0.27 6.91
C GLU A 17 51.88 1.25 6.62
N ARG A 18 52.44 1.18 5.41
CA ARG A 18 53.43 2.17 4.97
C ARG A 18 52.69 3.44 4.59
N ALA A 19 52.91 4.50 5.36
CA ALA A 19 52.34 5.80 5.06
C ALA A 19 52.66 6.21 3.62
N ARG A 20 51.62 6.58 2.86
CA ARG A 20 51.75 7.10 1.50
C ARG A 20 51.37 8.56 1.53
N VAL A 21 52.26 9.42 1.04
CA VAL A 21 51.96 10.84 0.84
C VAL A 21 51.43 11.01 -0.58
N ARG A 22 50.21 11.50 -0.71
CA ARG A 22 49.61 11.89 -1.99
C ARG A 22 49.14 13.34 -1.93
N ARG A 23 49.12 14.03 -3.07
CA ARG A 23 48.47 15.34 -3.15
C ARG A 23 46.98 15.14 -2.95
N ALA A 24 46.38 15.85 -2.00
CA ALA A 24 44.94 15.82 -1.79
C ALA A 24 44.23 16.26 -3.08
N THR A 25 43.21 15.51 -3.48
CA THR A 25 42.46 15.79 -4.70
C THR A 25 41.45 16.91 -4.47
N ASN A 26 40.95 17.07 -3.24
CA ASN A 26 39.97 18.12 -2.95
C ASN A 26 40.03 18.62 -1.48
N ALA A 27 41.19 19.16 -1.06
CA ALA A 27 41.42 19.68 0.31
C ALA A 27 40.57 20.91 0.71
N PHE A 28 39.67 21.39 -0.15
CA PHE A 28 38.90 22.61 0.07
C PHE A 28 37.51 22.38 0.67
N LEU A 29 37.10 21.13 0.95
CA LEU A 29 35.78 20.85 1.55
C LEU A 29 35.55 21.63 2.87
N SER A 30 36.59 21.79 3.69
CA SER A 30 36.55 22.61 4.92
C SER A 30 36.41 24.12 4.65
N ARG A 31 36.66 24.58 3.42
CA ARG A 31 36.53 25.97 2.97
C ARG A 31 35.32 26.21 2.09
N GLU A 32 34.59 25.17 1.70
CA GLU A 32 33.36 25.33 0.91
C GLU A 32 32.34 26.13 1.70
N ASP A 33 31.55 26.94 0.99
CA ASP A 33 30.45 27.67 1.60
C ASP A 33 29.31 26.72 1.96
N TRP A 34 28.95 26.73 3.25
CA TRP A 34 27.82 25.99 3.82
C TRP A 34 26.69 26.93 4.28
N SER A 35 26.79 28.25 4.09
CA SER A 35 25.80 29.23 4.55
C SER A 35 24.38 28.92 4.09
N LYS A 36 24.22 28.53 2.81
CA LYS A 36 22.94 28.07 2.24
C LYS A 36 22.43 26.77 2.87
N GLY A 37 23.33 25.92 3.36
CA GLY A 37 23.02 24.64 3.99
C GLY A 37 22.25 23.66 3.10
N ALA A 38 21.71 22.62 3.73
CA ALA A 38 20.93 21.54 3.10
C ALA A 38 20.00 20.90 4.13
N ASP A 39 18.94 20.22 3.70
CA ASP A 39 18.14 19.38 4.61
C ASP A 39 18.84 18.03 4.86
N VAL A 40 19.54 17.53 3.83
CA VAL A 40 20.20 16.23 3.81
C VAL A 40 21.67 16.38 3.41
N ILE A 41 22.56 15.78 4.19
CA ILE A 41 23.94 15.51 3.79
C ILE A 41 24.03 14.04 3.40
N ALA A 42 24.31 13.75 2.13
CA ALA A 42 24.53 12.40 1.65
C ALA A 42 26.04 12.15 1.53
N ILE A 43 26.58 11.25 2.34
CA ILE A 43 27.98 10.84 2.28
C ILE A 43 28.05 9.56 1.46
N VAL A 44 28.78 9.59 0.36
CA VAL A 44 28.69 8.57 -0.69
C VAL A 44 30.07 8.07 -1.05
N HIS A 45 30.20 6.75 -1.23
CA HIS A 45 31.40 6.19 -1.86
C HIS A 45 31.36 6.42 -3.37
N ARG A 46 32.49 6.82 -3.98
CA ARG A 46 32.55 7.22 -5.41
C ARG A 46 31.91 6.24 -6.41
N ASP A 47 32.05 4.94 -6.16
CA ASP A 47 31.51 3.87 -7.03
C ASP A 47 29.97 3.83 -7.05
N LEU A 48 29.33 4.53 -6.11
CA LEU A 48 27.88 4.57 -5.92
C LEU A 48 27.28 5.91 -6.35
N LEU A 49 28.09 6.87 -6.80
CA LEU A 49 27.65 8.25 -7.08
C LEU A 49 26.54 8.33 -8.13
N GLY A 50 26.58 7.50 -9.18
CA GLY A 50 25.57 7.52 -10.24
C GLY A 50 24.15 7.22 -9.72
N GLU A 51 23.99 6.11 -9.01
CA GLU A 51 22.70 5.72 -8.42
C GLU A 51 22.30 6.62 -7.24
N ALA A 52 23.27 7.12 -6.47
CA ALA A 52 23.01 8.08 -5.40
C ALA A 52 22.46 9.41 -5.94
N GLN A 53 22.94 9.87 -7.11
CA GLN A 53 22.38 11.05 -7.78
C GLN A 53 20.95 10.80 -8.25
N ARG A 54 20.65 9.61 -8.77
CA ARG A 54 19.28 9.23 -9.18
C ARG A 54 18.32 9.26 -7.99
N TRP A 55 18.74 8.69 -6.85
CA TRP A 55 17.99 8.80 -5.59
C TRP A 55 17.80 10.25 -5.15
N ALA A 56 18.85 11.07 -5.19
CA ALA A 56 18.79 12.46 -4.77
C ALA A 56 17.82 13.29 -5.63
N GLN A 57 17.82 13.09 -6.95
CA GLN A 57 16.89 13.74 -7.87
C GLN A 57 15.43 13.37 -7.55
N HIS A 58 15.16 12.09 -7.31
CA HIS A 58 13.83 11.62 -6.90
C HIS A 58 13.37 12.27 -5.59
N ARG A 59 14.25 12.40 -4.58
CA ARG A 59 13.88 13.03 -3.30
C ARG A 59 13.72 14.54 -3.38
N GLN A 60 14.50 15.21 -4.23
CA GLN A 60 14.32 16.63 -4.50
C GLN A 60 12.92 16.92 -5.08
N THR A 61 12.39 16.05 -5.95
CA THR A 61 11.06 16.23 -6.56
C THR A 61 9.91 15.73 -5.69
N THR A 62 10.07 14.60 -5.00
CA THR A 62 8.97 13.98 -4.23
C THR A 62 8.88 14.46 -2.78
N SER A 63 10.01 14.84 -2.17
CA SER A 63 10.09 15.20 -0.76
C SER A 63 10.42 16.69 -0.54
N ASN A 64 10.69 17.43 -1.62
CA ASN A 64 11.03 18.86 -1.58
C ASN A 64 12.20 19.18 -0.62
N VAL A 65 13.22 18.33 -0.63
CA VAL A 65 14.42 18.47 0.21
C VAL A 65 15.63 18.90 -0.60
N ARG A 66 16.49 19.74 -0.01
CA ARG A 66 17.81 20.08 -0.55
C ARG A 66 18.82 19.05 -0.07
N ILE A 67 19.47 18.39 -1.03
CA ILE A 67 20.45 17.34 -0.76
C ILE A 67 21.83 17.83 -1.19
N ARG A 68 22.81 17.73 -0.29
CA ARG A 68 24.24 17.94 -0.59
C ARG A 68 24.96 16.60 -0.54
N MET A 69 25.45 16.17 -1.69
CA MET A 69 26.24 14.94 -1.81
C MET A 69 27.73 15.25 -1.62
N VAL A 70 28.43 14.39 -0.89
CA VAL A 70 29.86 14.51 -0.60
C VAL A 70 30.54 13.15 -0.72
N ASP A 71 31.63 13.07 -1.50
CA ASP A 71 32.46 11.86 -1.57
C ASP A 71 33.18 11.66 -0.23
N VAL A 72 33.04 10.46 0.35
CA VAL A 72 33.65 10.12 1.63
C VAL A 72 35.18 10.27 1.62
N GLU A 73 35.83 10.02 0.48
CA GLU A 73 37.30 10.18 0.36
C GLU A 73 37.72 11.65 0.53
N THR A 74 36.89 12.58 0.07
CA THR A 74 37.15 14.02 0.24
C THR A 74 37.06 14.42 1.71
N ILE A 75 36.17 13.78 2.47
CA ILE A 75 36.04 14.00 3.91
C ILE A 75 37.30 13.52 4.64
N PHE A 76 37.79 12.32 4.32
CA PHE A 76 39.02 11.80 4.93
C PHE A 76 40.21 12.72 4.66
N GLU A 77 40.39 13.16 3.41
CA GLU A 77 41.47 14.08 3.04
C GLU A 77 41.38 15.42 3.79
N ALA A 78 40.18 15.99 3.97
CA ALA A 78 39.99 17.31 4.56
C ALA A 78 39.97 17.31 6.11
N TYR A 79 39.49 16.26 6.76
CA TYR A 79 39.23 16.24 8.20
C TYR A 79 40.12 15.26 8.99
N ASP A 80 40.83 14.36 8.32
CA ASP A 80 41.71 13.42 9.03
C ASP A 80 42.97 13.02 8.22
N ALA A 81 43.48 13.93 7.39
CA ALA A 81 44.70 13.76 6.59
C ALA A 81 44.70 12.48 5.72
N GLY A 82 43.52 12.09 5.22
CA GLY A 82 43.33 10.91 4.37
C GLY A 82 43.12 9.61 5.12
N ARG A 83 43.04 9.61 6.46
CA ARG A 83 42.77 8.40 7.24
C ARG A 83 41.30 8.00 7.14
N HIS A 84 41.06 6.72 6.90
CA HIS A 84 39.72 6.12 6.81
C HIS A 84 39.13 5.92 8.22
N THR A 85 38.57 6.98 8.80
CA THR A 85 38.11 6.97 10.20
C THR A 85 36.69 7.50 10.36
N PRO A 86 35.91 6.95 11.32
CA PRO A 86 34.62 7.52 11.67
C PRO A 86 34.75 8.94 12.26
N GLN A 87 35.87 9.27 12.90
CA GLN A 87 36.12 10.60 13.46
C GLN A 87 36.15 11.68 12.38
N ALA A 88 36.75 11.40 11.21
CA ALA A 88 36.76 12.32 10.07
C ALA A 88 35.35 12.68 9.61
N ILE A 89 34.48 11.66 9.49
CA ILE A 89 33.09 11.81 9.08
C ILE A 89 32.32 12.67 10.08
N ARG A 90 32.46 12.38 11.37
CA ARG A 90 31.76 13.15 12.41
C ARG A 90 32.27 14.59 12.49
N ALA A 91 33.58 14.81 12.37
CA ALA A 91 34.16 16.15 12.35
C ALA A 91 33.60 16.99 11.17
N PHE A 92 33.51 16.38 9.99
CA PHE A 92 32.87 16.99 8.83
C PHE A 92 31.39 17.32 9.08
N LEU A 93 30.60 16.36 9.58
CA LEU A 93 29.18 16.57 9.84
C LEU A 93 28.95 17.69 10.87
N LYS A 94 29.77 17.73 11.94
CA LYS A 94 29.71 18.79 12.95
C LYS A 94 30.01 20.16 12.33
N ASP A 95 31.08 20.27 11.56
CA ASP A 95 31.46 21.52 10.90
C ASP A 95 30.40 21.99 9.88
N ALA A 96 29.92 21.09 9.03
CA ALA A 96 28.86 21.38 8.06
C ALA A 96 27.56 21.84 8.74
N TRP A 97 27.17 21.19 9.84
CA TRP A 97 25.98 21.55 10.61
C TRP A 97 26.12 22.91 11.32
N GLN A 98 27.29 23.21 11.88
CA GLN A 98 27.57 24.49 12.55
C GLN A 98 27.63 25.66 11.57
N ARG A 99 28.15 25.44 10.35
CA ARG A 99 28.27 26.49 9.31
C ARG A 99 27.02 26.66 8.44
N SER A 100 26.00 25.82 8.62
CA SER A 100 24.72 25.93 7.92
C SER A 100 23.80 26.98 8.56
N ILE A 101 23.53 28.07 7.83
CA ILE A 101 22.76 29.22 8.35
C ILE A 101 21.31 29.18 7.86
N GLU A 102 21.09 29.19 6.54
CA GLU A 102 19.74 29.28 5.96
C GLU A 102 18.93 28.00 6.19
N ARG A 103 19.58 26.84 6.08
CA ARG A 103 18.92 25.53 6.13
C ARG A 103 19.81 24.52 6.83
N LYS A 104 19.49 24.26 8.08
CA LYS A 104 20.26 23.39 8.95
C LYS A 104 19.96 21.91 8.65
N PRO A 105 20.98 21.07 8.39
CA PRO A 105 20.77 19.65 8.10
C PRO A 105 20.04 18.94 9.22
N LYS A 106 19.09 18.07 8.84
CA LYS A 106 18.35 17.17 9.74
C LYS A 106 18.60 15.71 9.46
N TYR A 107 19.15 15.39 8.29
CA TYR A 107 19.37 14.02 7.83
C TYR A 107 20.80 13.82 7.37
N CYS A 108 21.36 12.66 7.69
CA CYS A 108 22.58 12.13 7.09
C CYS A 108 22.27 10.77 6.46
N VAL A 109 22.55 10.63 5.18
CA VAL A 109 22.39 9.35 4.47
C VAL A 109 23.76 8.84 4.06
N LEU A 110 24.15 7.71 4.65
CA LEU A 110 25.42 7.04 4.35
C LEU A 110 25.18 6.04 3.21
N ILE A 111 25.78 6.27 2.04
CA ILE A 111 25.60 5.44 0.86
C ILE A 111 26.91 4.71 0.57
N GLY A 112 27.00 3.49 1.12
CA GLY A 112 28.20 2.67 1.10
C GLY A 112 28.22 1.62 2.20
N ASN A 113 28.84 0.49 1.91
CA ASN A 113 29.03 -0.60 2.86
C ASN A 113 29.94 -0.18 4.03
N ALA A 114 29.70 -0.76 5.22
CA ALA A 114 30.62 -0.68 6.35
C ALA A 114 31.21 -2.06 6.63
N SER A 115 32.35 -2.11 7.32
CA SER A 115 32.90 -3.35 7.87
C SER A 115 33.65 -3.05 9.18
N TRP A 116 33.41 -3.85 10.22
CA TRP A 116 34.19 -3.75 11.45
C TRP A 116 35.63 -4.29 11.31
N ASP A 117 35.91 -5.06 10.25
CA ASP A 117 37.27 -5.39 9.82
C ASP A 117 37.65 -4.51 8.63
N GLN A 118 38.02 -3.27 8.94
CA GLN A 118 38.24 -2.22 7.93
C GLN A 118 39.32 -2.59 6.90
N ARG A 119 40.31 -3.38 7.33
CA ARG A 119 41.45 -3.79 6.51
C ARG A 119 41.19 -5.10 5.78
N VAL A 120 40.05 -5.74 6.02
CA VAL A 120 39.76 -7.09 5.53
C VAL A 120 40.94 -8.02 5.88
N ALA A 121 41.43 -7.88 7.11
CA ALA A 121 42.67 -8.51 7.56
C ALA A 121 42.42 -9.95 8.01
N VAL A 122 41.23 -10.27 8.52
CA VAL A 122 40.89 -11.59 9.05
C VAL A 122 40.27 -12.46 7.95
N LYS A 123 41.10 -12.86 6.99
CA LYS A 123 40.72 -13.66 5.81
C LYS A 123 40.55 -15.16 6.08
N ALA A 124 40.89 -15.62 7.28
CA ALA A 124 40.77 -17.02 7.71
C ALA A 124 40.05 -17.07 9.07
N SER A 125 39.63 -18.27 9.52
CA SER A 125 38.75 -18.48 10.68
C SER A 125 37.26 -18.23 10.38
N ASN A 126 36.42 -18.29 11.41
CA ASN A 126 34.98 -18.00 11.43
C ASN A 126 34.60 -16.57 11.00
N VAL A 127 35.56 -15.68 10.75
CA VAL A 127 35.28 -14.32 10.27
C VAL A 127 35.17 -14.30 8.75
N ASP A 128 36.11 -14.88 8.00
CA ASP A 128 36.15 -14.85 6.51
C ASP A 128 35.88 -13.44 5.92
N ALA A 129 36.65 -12.46 6.37
CA ALA A 129 36.47 -11.07 5.93
C ALA A 129 36.70 -10.95 4.42
N ARG A 130 35.69 -10.45 3.70
CA ARG A 130 35.68 -10.27 2.23
C ARG A 130 34.94 -9.03 1.75
N ARG A 131 34.25 -8.32 2.64
CA ARG A 131 33.47 -7.11 2.34
C ARG A 131 34.27 -5.88 2.74
N ALA A 132 34.46 -4.97 1.79
CA ALA A 132 35.24 -3.75 2.00
C ALA A 132 34.49 -2.75 2.90
N ASP A 133 35.22 -2.04 3.75
CA ASP A 133 34.72 -0.87 4.49
C ASP A 133 34.78 0.36 3.59
N GLN A 134 33.66 0.75 2.96
CA GLN A 134 33.61 1.93 2.11
C GLN A 134 33.39 3.20 2.94
N ILE A 135 32.43 3.14 3.87
CA ILE A 135 32.13 4.23 4.81
C ILE A 135 32.11 3.65 6.23
N PRO A 136 33.11 3.96 7.07
CA PRO A 136 33.26 3.35 8.38
C PRO A 136 32.06 3.69 9.29
N SER A 137 31.86 2.85 10.29
CA SER A 137 30.94 3.10 11.40
C SER A 137 31.70 3.13 12.72
N TYR A 138 31.05 3.54 13.81
CA TYR A 138 31.68 3.70 15.11
C TYR A 138 31.13 2.72 16.15
N GLY A 139 31.97 2.24 17.07
CA GLY A 139 31.54 1.47 18.24
C GLY A 139 31.53 -0.05 18.07
N ARG A 140 31.27 -0.76 19.18
CA ARG A 140 31.12 -2.22 19.25
C ARG A 140 29.95 -2.57 20.18
N PRO A 141 28.80 -3.04 19.67
CA PRO A 141 28.43 -3.14 18.24
C PRO A 141 28.45 -1.78 17.53
N VAL A 142 28.55 -1.80 16.20
CA VAL A 142 28.62 -0.58 15.38
C VAL A 142 27.35 0.26 15.51
N SER A 143 27.46 1.58 15.37
CA SER A 143 26.35 2.52 15.44
C SER A 143 26.64 3.76 14.62
N ASP A 144 25.77 4.02 13.64
CA ASP A 144 25.77 5.27 12.91
C ASP A 144 25.00 6.38 13.65
N PHE A 145 24.26 6.05 14.72
CA PHE A 145 23.54 7.03 15.54
C PHE A 145 24.48 8.09 16.12
N TRP A 146 25.72 7.69 16.45
CA TRP A 146 26.75 8.60 16.96
C TRP A 146 27.11 9.73 15.98
N TYR A 147 26.94 9.52 14.67
CA TYR A 147 27.13 10.58 13.67
C TYR A 147 26.09 11.69 13.77
N GLY A 148 24.95 11.45 14.42
CA GLY A 148 23.91 12.44 14.65
C GLY A 148 24.05 13.23 15.95
N LEU A 149 24.96 12.83 16.84
CA LEU A 149 25.23 13.54 18.10
C LEU A 149 26.33 14.57 17.85
N LEU A 150 26.00 15.79 17.44
CA LEU A 150 26.96 16.78 16.96
C LEU A 150 27.27 17.86 17.99
N ASP A 151 26.26 18.32 18.73
CA ASP A 151 26.45 19.34 19.77
C ASP A 151 26.98 18.72 21.07
N ASP A 152 26.19 17.83 21.67
CA ASP A 152 26.57 17.03 22.84
C ASP A 152 26.50 15.52 22.54
N GLU A 153 27.63 14.82 22.69
CA GLU A 153 27.72 13.36 22.49
C GLU A 153 26.97 12.54 23.54
N LYS A 154 26.55 13.17 24.64
CA LYS A 154 25.81 12.51 25.72
C LYS A 154 24.31 12.70 25.61
N ASP A 155 23.84 13.62 24.76
CA ASP A 155 22.42 13.87 24.57
C ASP A 155 21.83 12.90 23.53
N LEU A 156 21.48 11.70 24.00
CA LEU A 156 20.82 10.70 23.16
C LEU A 156 19.36 11.03 22.84
N ILE A 157 18.78 12.03 23.52
CA ILE A 157 17.36 12.37 23.43
C ILE A 157 17.10 13.23 22.19
N THR A 158 18.02 14.13 21.88
CA THR A 158 17.89 15.11 20.79
C THR A 158 19.09 15.10 19.84
N PRO A 159 19.32 13.99 19.08
CA PRO A 159 20.34 13.99 18.04
C PRO A 159 20.03 15.05 16.97
N GLU A 160 21.06 15.77 16.53
CA GLU A 160 20.97 16.78 15.48
C GLU A 160 20.60 16.20 14.11
N LEU A 161 21.04 14.97 13.83
CA LEU A 161 20.80 14.29 12.56
C LEU A 161 20.11 12.94 12.74
N ILE A 162 19.11 12.71 11.90
CA ILE A 162 18.59 11.38 11.62
C ILE A 162 19.56 10.72 10.62
N VAL A 163 20.31 9.74 11.12
CA VAL A 163 21.29 8.99 10.33
C VAL A 163 20.70 7.65 9.89
N THR A 164 20.76 7.40 8.58
CA THR A 164 20.41 6.09 7.98
C THR A 164 21.52 5.65 7.03
N ARG A 165 21.53 4.36 6.68
CA ARG A 165 22.55 3.79 5.79
C ARG A 165 21.92 2.98 4.67
N MET A 166 22.38 3.19 3.45
CA MET A 166 22.20 2.28 2.32
C MET A 166 23.49 1.46 2.18
N PRO A 167 23.59 0.26 2.79
CA PRO A 167 24.84 -0.51 2.89
C PRO A 167 25.16 -1.27 1.60
N ALA A 168 24.95 -0.63 0.45
CA ALA A 168 25.28 -1.20 -0.86
C ALA A 168 26.81 -1.21 -1.02
N LEU A 169 27.34 -2.30 -1.55
CA LEU A 169 28.75 -2.43 -1.88
C LEU A 169 29.01 -2.04 -3.34
N THR A 170 28.02 -2.26 -4.23
CA THR A 170 28.12 -1.99 -5.67
C THR A 170 27.00 -1.10 -6.20
N GLY A 171 27.25 -0.44 -7.34
CA GLY A 171 26.21 0.34 -8.03
C GLY A 171 24.99 -0.50 -8.43
N ALA A 172 25.17 -1.79 -8.74
CA ALA A 172 24.06 -2.69 -9.07
C ALA A 172 23.14 -2.94 -7.86
N GLU A 173 23.71 -3.17 -6.67
CA GLU A 173 22.93 -3.32 -5.43
C GLU A 173 22.17 -2.02 -5.10
N LEU A 174 22.85 -0.87 -5.23
CA LEU A 174 22.20 0.42 -4.97
C LEU A 174 21.08 0.70 -5.97
N SER A 175 21.28 0.40 -7.26
CA SER A 175 20.25 0.55 -8.29
C SER A 175 18.98 -0.21 -7.93
N VAL A 176 19.12 -1.46 -7.45
CA VAL A 176 17.98 -2.28 -7.02
C VAL A 176 17.20 -1.61 -5.89
N LEU A 177 17.89 -1.06 -4.89
CA LEU A 177 17.23 -0.36 -3.78
C LEU A 177 16.55 0.93 -4.27
N VAL A 178 17.22 1.73 -5.11
CA VAL A 178 16.67 2.97 -5.67
C VAL A 178 15.44 2.70 -6.52
N ASP A 179 15.43 1.63 -7.33
CA ASP A 179 14.25 1.22 -8.12
C ASP A 179 13.06 0.90 -7.22
N LYS A 180 13.28 0.19 -6.10
CA LYS A 180 12.21 -0.12 -5.13
C LYS A 180 11.69 1.12 -4.44
N ILE A 181 12.57 2.05 -4.07
CA ILE A 181 12.19 3.32 -3.45
C ILE A 181 11.29 4.13 -4.41
N ILE A 182 11.73 4.31 -5.65
CA ILE A 182 10.96 5.04 -6.67
C ILE A 182 9.61 4.35 -6.88
N THR A 183 9.60 3.03 -7.07
CA THR A 183 8.37 2.25 -7.25
C THR A 183 7.43 2.40 -6.05
N ALA A 184 7.97 2.34 -4.83
CA ALA A 184 7.19 2.48 -3.61
C ALA A 184 6.58 3.88 -3.44
N ASP A 185 7.21 4.92 -3.98
CA ASP A 185 6.68 6.29 -3.93
C ASP A 185 5.69 6.59 -5.06
N THR A 186 5.83 5.96 -6.23
CA THR A 186 5.01 6.25 -7.41
C THR A 186 3.82 5.29 -7.61
N SER A 187 3.81 4.15 -6.92
CA SER A 187 2.72 3.18 -7.05
C SER A 187 1.42 3.70 -6.41
N ALA A 188 0.30 3.48 -7.10
CA ALA A 188 -1.03 3.82 -6.61
C ALA A 188 -1.34 3.17 -5.26
N TRP A 189 -2.20 3.83 -4.49
CA TRP A 189 -2.65 3.33 -3.21
C TRP A 189 -3.58 2.14 -3.38
N THR A 190 -3.42 1.14 -2.51
CA THR A 190 -4.33 -0.01 -2.42
C THR A 190 -4.63 -0.31 -0.96
N PRO A 191 -5.81 -0.88 -0.61
CA PRO A 191 -6.14 -1.18 0.78
C PRO A 191 -5.19 -2.17 1.44
N ARG A 192 -4.49 -2.98 0.65
CA ARG A 192 -3.49 -3.94 1.15
C ARG A 192 -2.27 -3.21 1.72
N GLN A 193 -1.98 -2.00 1.28
CA GLN A 193 -0.89 -1.19 1.81
C GLN A 193 -1.17 -0.60 3.20
N ARG A 194 -2.34 -0.87 3.82
CA ARG A 194 -2.63 -0.58 5.24
C ARG A 194 -2.50 -1.79 6.17
N MET A 195 -2.22 -2.97 5.60
CA MET A 195 -2.08 -4.22 6.36
C MET A 195 -0.72 -4.26 7.05
N PHE A 196 -0.71 -4.51 8.36
CA PHE A 196 0.50 -4.70 9.16
C PHE A 196 0.61 -6.19 9.48
N LEU A 197 1.73 -6.79 9.06
CA LEU A 197 2.03 -8.20 9.32
C LEU A 197 2.87 -8.30 10.60
N TYR A 198 2.41 -9.07 11.56
CA TYR A 198 3.10 -9.39 12.81
C TYR A 198 3.56 -10.84 12.76
N ALA A 199 4.86 -11.05 12.59
CA ALA A 199 5.49 -12.36 12.50
C ALA A 199 6.19 -12.67 13.84
N GLY A 200 5.62 -13.59 14.61
CA GLY A 200 6.12 -14.02 15.92
C GLY A 200 6.94 -15.30 15.82
N GLY A 201 8.23 -15.23 16.14
CA GLY A 201 9.15 -16.35 16.21
C GLY A 201 9.14 -17.03 17.59
N GLY A 202 10.27 -17.63 17.95
CA GLY A 202 10.49 -18.26 19.25
C GLY A 202 9.83 -19.62 19.44
N LYS A 203 9.98 -20.14 20.65
CA LYS A 203 9.30 -21.32 21.18
C LYS A 203 8.10 -20.92 22.05
N PRO A 204 7.15 -21.84 22.32
CA PRO A 204 6.00 -21.58 23.19
C PRO A 204 6.32 -20.89 24.51
N GLU A 205 7.40 -21.31 25.18
CA GLU A 205 7.77 -20.85 26.52
C GLU A 205 8.31 -19.40 26.53
N GLU A 206 8.64 -18.86 25.36
CA GLU A 206 9.18 -17.50 25.20
C GLU A 206 8.07 -16.47 24.97
N SER A 207 6.88 -16.92 24.57
CA SER A 207 5.66 -16.11 24.44
C SER A 207 5.84 -14.83 23.59
N PHE A 208 6.70 -14.86 22.56
CA PHE A 208 6.92 -13.69 21.68
C PHE A 208 5.65 -13.28 20.94
N CYS A 209 4.78 -14.22 20.60
CA CYS A 209 3.48 -13.92 19.97
C CYS A 209 2.57 -13.07 20.89
N ASP A 210 2.62 -13.30 22.21
CA ASP A 210 1.79 -12.58 23.18
C ASP A 210 2.13 -11.08 23.23
N ILE A 211 3.35 -10.69 22.85
CA ILE A 211 3.76 -9.29 22.78
C ILE A 211 2.85 -8.53 21.81
N PHE A 212 2.58 -9.10 20.63
CA PHE A 212 1.64 -8.50 19.68
C PHE A 212 0.23 -8.49 20.22
N GLY A 213 -0.21 -9.59 20.86
CA GLY A 213 -1.53 -9.69 21.46
C GLY A 213 -1.78 -8.61 22.50
N ARG A 214 -0.84 -8.42 23.43
CA ARG A 214 -0.89 -7.39 24.49
C ARG A 214 -0.95 -5.99 23.92
N MET A 215 -0.12 -5.70 22.91
CA MET A 215 -0.10 -4.40 22.24
C MET A 215 -1.40 -4.11 21.48
N LEU A 216 -1.90 -5.09 20.70
CA LEU A 216 -3.07 -4.90 19.84
C LEU A 216 -4.39 -4.90 20.60
N ARG A 217 -4.48 -5.62 21.73
CA ARG A 217 -5.66 -5.64 22.60
C ARG A 217 -5.61 -4.61 23.73
N ASP A 218 -4.54 -3.84 23.82
CA ASP A 218 -4.27 -2.90 24.91
C ASP A 218 -4.49 -3.53 26.31
N GLU A 219 -3.91 -4.72 26.55
CA GLU A 219 -4.18 -5.50 27.78
C GLU A 219 -3.76 -4.76 29.08
N PHE A 220 -2.87 -3.79 28.96
CA PHE A 220 -2.40 -2.96 30.07
C PHE A 220 -3.20 -1.66 30.25
N GLY A 221 -4.20 -1.40 29.40
CA GLY A 221 -5.07 -0.23 29.50
C GLY A 221 -4.35 1.10 29.30
N SER A 222 -3.42 1.15 28.34
CA SER A 222 -2.73 2.39 27.95
C SER A 222 -3.67 3.42 27.33
N GLY A 223 -4.85 2.99 26.87
CA GLY A 223 -5.85 3.83 26.18
C GLY A 223 -5.57 4.00 24.69
N VAL A 224 -4.61 3.24 24.14
CA VAL A 224 -4.21 3.32 22.73
C VAL A 224 -4.67 2.07 22.00
N ASP A 225 -5.70 2.22 21.17
CA ASP A 225 -6.16 1.18 20.25
C ASP A 225 -5.66 1.49 18.84
N PHE A 226 -4.69 0.70 18.38
CA PHE A 226 -4.10 0.87 17.04
C PHE A 226 -5.04 0.46 15.91
N THR A 227 -6.04 -0.38 16.19
CA THR A 227 -7.02 -0.89 15.24
C THR A 227 -8.26 0.01 15.11
N ALA A 228 -8.40 1.00 15.99
CA ALA A 228 -9.44 2.02 15.96
C ALA A 228 -8.92 3.38 15.46
N PRO A 229 -9.81 4.37 15.21
CA PRO A 229 -9.38 5.71 14.85
C PRO A 229 -8.54 6.34 15.95
N PRO A 230 -7.44 7.04 15.59
CA PRO A 230 -7.17 7.54 14.23
C PRO A 230 -6.39 6.58 13.32
N LEU A 231 -5.70 5.56 13.83
CA LEU A 231 -4.73 4.80 13.01
C LEU A 231 -5.39 3.72 12.14
N CYS A 232 -6.36 2.98 12.69
CA CYS A 232 -7.13 1.95 11.98
C CYS A 232 -6.24 1.00 11.16
N ILE A 233 -5.21 0.42 11.77
CA ILE A 233 -4.41 -0.59 11.08
C ILE A 233 -5.20 -1.89 10.96
N ASP A 234 -5.06 -2.54 9.82
CA ASP A 234 -5.45 -3.93 9.69
C ASP A 234 -4.27 -4.81 10.10
N THR A 235 -4.56 -5.88 10.83
CA THR A 235 -3.51 -6.74 11.38
C THR A 235 -3.59 -8.13 10.77
N LEU A 236 -2.42 -8.70 10.46
CA LEU A 236 -2.23 -10.11 10.17
C LEU A 236 -1.22 -10.62 11.19
N VAL A 237 -1.58 -11.62 11.99
CA VAL A 237 -0.68 -12.18 13.00
C VAL A 237 -0.36 -13.62 12.60
N VAL A 238 0.93 -13.91 12.40
CA VAL A 238 1.43 -15.24 12.09
C VAL A 238 2.47 -15.60 13.13
N CYS A 239 2.16 -16.60 13.96
CA CYS A 239 3.04 -17.02 15.04
C CYS A 239 3.52 -18.45 14.81
N LYS A 240 4.84 -18.63 14.88
CA LYS A 240 5.53 -19.89 14.63
C LYS A 240 5.00 -21.05 15.47
N GLU A 241 4.57 -20.74 16.69
CA GLU A 241 3.98 -21.69 17.62
C GLU A 241 2.62 -22.25 17.17
N PHE A 242 1.78 -21.44 16.52
CA PHE A 242 0.37 -21.77 16.27
C PHE A 242 0.05 -22.07 14.80
N VAL A 243 0.98 -21.82 13.89
CA VAL A 243 0.76 -21.90 12.45
C VAL A 243 1.68 -22.96 11.85
N GLU A 244 1.10 -23.91 11.11
CA GLU A 244 1.87 -24.85 10.30
C GLU A 244 2.55 -24.12 9.14
N GLN A 245 3.85 -24.35 8.94
CA GLN A 245 4.66 -23.67 7.91
C GLN A 245 4.53 -22.13 7.94
N PRO A 246 4.85 -21.47 9.07
CA PRO A 246 4.60 -20.04 9.27
C PRO A 246 5.28 -19.16 8.21
N GLY A 247 6.47 -19.55 7.74
CA GLY A 247 7.18 -18.85 6.66
C GLY A 247 6.41 -18.79 5.35
N ARG A 248 5.74 -19.88 4.97
CA ARG A 248 4.92 -19.91 3.75
C ARG A 248 3.75 -18.95 3.85
N VAL A 249 3.12 -18.84 5.02
CA VAL A 249 2.00 -17.93 5.28
C VAL A 249 2.49 -16.47 5.29
N ILE A 250 3.60 -16.19 5.97
CA ILE A 250 4.27 -14.88 5.96
C ILE A 250 4.57 -14.44 4.52
N ARG A 251 5.19 -15.31 3.73
CA ARG A 251 5.48 -15.07 2.31
C ARG A 251 4.21 -14.77 1.50
N SER A 252 3.12 -15.51 1.72
CA SER A 252 1.85 -15.27 1.00
C SER A 252 1.34 -13.84 1.27
N HIS A 253 1.34 -13.42 2.53
CA HIS A 253 0.91 -12.07 2.90
C HIS A 253 1.83 -10.98 2.34
N ILE A 254 3.14 -11.18 2.37
CA ILE A 254 4.10 -10.25 1.75
C ILE A 254 3.83 -10.14 0.23
N ASN A 255 3.56 -11.26 -0.44
CA ASN A 255 3.28 -11.30 -1.87
C ASN A 255 1.95 -10.60 -2.24
N GLU A 256 0.92 -10.73 -1.39
CA GLU A 256 -0.37 -10.02 -1.53
C GLU A 256 -0.22 -8.51 -1.31
N GLY A 257 0.77 -8.10 -0.51
CA GLY A 257 1.07 -6.71 -0.17
C GLY A 257 0.70 -6.37 1.26
N VAL A 258 1.64 -5.74 1.96
CA VAL A 258 1.53 -5.18 3.31
C VAL A 258 2.26 -3.83 3.37
N ALA A 259 2.02 -3.02 4.39
CA ALA A 259 2.73 -1.76 4.63
C ALA A 259 4.02 -1.98 5.44
N LEU A 260 3.87 -2.73 6.53
CA LEU A 260 4.86 -2.92 7.56
C LEU A 260 4.88 -4.39 7.97
N ILE A 261 6.07 -4.97 7.99
CA ILE A 261 6.34 -6.28 8.55
C ILE A 261 7.00 -6.04 9.90
N ASN A 262 6.35 -6.47 10.98
CA ASN A 262 6.89 -6.50 12.33
C ASN A 262 7.32 -7.92 12.65
N PHE A 263 8.62 -8.18 12.65
CA PHE A 263 9.18 -9.46 13.08
C PHE A 263 9.67 -9.36 14.53
N PHE A 264 9.22 -10.27 15.39
CA PHE A 264 9.70 -10.39 16.77
C PHE A 264 10.04 -11.86 17.04
N GLY A 265 11.32 -12.15 17.30
CA GLY A 265 11.82 -13.51 17.41
C GLY A 265 13.33 -13.55 17.53
N HIS A 266 13.92 -14.74 17.48
CA HIS A 266 15.37 -14.88 17.36
C HIS A 266 15.83 -14.55 15.95
N GLY A 267 17.03 -14.02 15.87
CA GLY A 267 17.63 -13.55 14.64
C GLY A 267 19.13 -13.42 14.79
N GLY A 268 19.79 -13.40 13.65
CA GLY A 268 21.20 -13.16 13.56
C GLY A 268 21.52 -12.37 12.31
N THR A 269 22.82 -12.19 12.05
CA THR A 269 23.28 -11.50 10.85
C THR A 269 22.77 -12.15 9.56
N GLU A 270 22.46 -13.46 9.54
CA GLU A 270 22.14 -14.18 8.30
C GLU A 270 20.82 -14.93 8.31
N SER A 271 20.00 -14.78 9.36
CA SER A 271 18.78 -15.57 9.50
C SER A 271 17.77 -14.96 10.47
N PHE A 272 16.52 -15.40 10.27
CA PHE A 272 15.44 -15.35 11.24
C PHE A 272 15.17 -16.77 11.74
N ASP A 273 14.57 -16.90 12.93
CA ASP A 273 14.17 -18.21 13.47
C ASP A 273 12.88 -18.79 12.87
N ILE A 274 12.20 -18.03 12.02
CA ILE A 274 11.16 -18.51 11.12
C ILE A 274 11.81 -18.78 9.76
N GLU A 275 11.78 -20.02 9.30
CA GLU A 275 12.30 -20.44 7.99
C GLU A 275 11.27 -20.21 6.87
N ASP A 276 11.59 -20.52 5.61
CA ASP A 276 10.66 -20.52 4.44
C ASP A 276 10.05 -19.18 3.99
N TRP A 277 10.60 -18.05 4.40
CA TRP A 277 10.22 -16.72 3.90
C TRP A 277 11.40 -15.87 3.42
N THR A 278 12.53 -16.52 3.09
CA THR A 278 13.73 -15.84 2.57
C THR A 278 13.39 -14.98 1.35
N VAL A 279 14.10 -13.86 1.19
CA VAL A 279 13.80 -12.85 0.15
C VAL A 279 13.73 -13.45 -1.26
N SER A 280 14.57 -14.44 -1.58
CA SER A 280 14.62 -15.07 -2.90
C SER A 280 13.32 -15.79 -3.27
N GLN A 281 12.53 -16.20 -2.28
CA GLN A 281 11.25 -16.90 -2.43
C GLN A 281 10.06 -15.94 -2.57
N LEU A 282 10.24 -14.64 -2.35
CA LEU A 282 9.15 -13.65 -2.46
C LEU A 282 8.77 -13.41 -3.93
N ALA A 283 7.53 -12.95 -4.13
CA ALA A 283 6.92 -12.57 -5.40
C ALA A 283 6.11 -11.27 -5.24
N ASN A 284 6.70 -10.28 -4.57
CA ASN A 284 6.07 -9.01 -4.23
C ASN A 284 6.55 -7.83 -5.10
N GLU A 285 6.76 -8.07 -6.41
CA GLU A 285 7.14 -7.01 -7.35
C GLU A 285 6.11 -5.87 -7.35
N GLY A 286 6.60 -4.63 -7.22
CA GLY A 286 5.78 -3.42 -7.08
C GLY A 286 5.15 -3.22 -5.69
N ARG A 287 5.38 -4.12 -4.72
CA ARG A 287 4.80 -4.08 -3.37
C ARG A 287 5.90 -4.22 -2.32
N TYR A 288 6.65 -3.14 -2.11
CA TYR A 288 7.81 -3.12 -1.21
C TYR A 288 7.47 -2.51 0.15
N PRO A 289 7.19 -3.32 1.19
CA PRO A 289 6.91 -2.82 2.53
C PRO A 289 8.16 -2.28 3.21
N VAL A 290 7.98 -1.81 4.44
CA VAL A 290 9.07 -1.65 5.42
C VAL A 290 9.16 -2.92 6.27
N LEU A 291 10.39 -3.40 6.52
CA LEU A 291 10.65 -4.52 7.43
C LEU A 291 11.22 -4.02 8.75
N ALA A 292 10.45 -4.09 9.83
CA ALA A 292 10.89 -3.81 11.17
C ALA A 292 11.15 -5.12 11.93
N THR A 293 12.42 -5.37 12.27
CA THR A 293 12.85 -6.54 13.02
C THR A 293 13.25 -6.13 14.44
N PHE A 294 12.56 -6.71 15.42
CA PHE A 294 12.81 -6.56 16.85
C PHE A 294 13.55 -7.80 17.33
N SER A 295 14.80 -7.92 16.88
CA SER A 295 15.64 -9.11 17.05
C SER A 295 17.13 -8.75 17.06
N CYS A 296 17.99 -9.71 17.37
CA CYS A 296 19.45 -9.54 17.42
C CYS A 296 20.07 -9.51 16.02
N LEU A 297 21.00 -8.58 15.78
CA LEU A 297 21.94 -8.56 14.64
C LEU A 297 21.35 -8.58 13.22
N THR A 298 20.03 -8.53 13.05
CA THR A 298 19.36 -8.53 11.74
C THR A 298 19.73 -7.31 10.88
N GLY A 299 20.04 -6.20 11.55
CA GLY A 299 20.59 -4.96 10.98
C GLY A 299 22.11 -4.86 11.13
N GLY A 300 22.83 -5.95 11.32
CA GLY A 300 24.30 -6.02 11.47
C GLY A 300 25.07 -5.67 10.19
N TYR A 301 24.83 -4.49 9.63
CA TYR A 301 25.29 -4.06 8.30
C TYR A 301 26.81 -3.99 8.14
N ALA A 302 27.57 -3.94 9.24
CA ALA A 302 29.03 -3.90 9.22
C ALA A 302 29.69 -5.29 9.30
N SER A 303 28.96 -6.37 9.03
CA SER A 303 29.55 -7.69 8.97
C SER A 303 30.59 -7.77 7.84
N PRO A 304 31.83 -8.23 8.11
CA PRO A 304 32.91 -8.25 7.13
C PRO A 304 32.78 -9.40 6.14
N SER A 305 31.92 -10.37 6.37
CA SER A 305 31.83 -11.60 5.57
C SER A 305 30.52 -11.78 4.84
N THR A 306 29.44 -11.21 5.33
CA THR A 306 28.11 -11.47 4.78
C THR A 306 27.25 -10.21 4.78
N THR A 307 26.31 -10.15 3.85
CA THR A 307 25.26 -9.14 3.86
C THR A 307 24.31 -9.49 5.01
N CYS A 308 23.99 -8.53 5.88
CA CYS A 308 23.07 -8.79 6.97
C CYS A 308 21.66 -9.11 6.47
N GLU A 309 20.88 -9.85 7.24
CA GLU A 309 19.60 -10.42 6.80
C GLU A 309 18.66 -9.34 6.25
N ASN A 310 18.47 -8.23 6.97
CA ASN A 310 17.64 -7.12 6.49
C ASN A 310 18.14 -6.51 5.17
N ALA A 311 19.46 -6.42 4.97
CA ALA A 311 20.03 -5.88 3.73
C ALA A 311 19.83 -6.82 2.53
N LYS A 312 19.72 -8.14 2.74
CA LYS A 312 19.32 -9.07 1.66
C LYS A 312 17.95 -8.70 1.08
N TYR A 313 17.00 -8.28 1.93
CA TYR A 313 15.68 -7.81 1.48
C TYR A 313 15.74 -6.48 0.73
N LEU A 314 16.75 -5.64 0.97
CA LEU A 314 16.97 -4.38 0.25
C LEU A 314 17.54 -4.62 -1.15
N PHE A 315 18.42 -5.61 -1.33
CA PHE A 315 19.20 -5.77 -2.56
C PHE A 315 18.76 -6.91 -3.48
N GLU A 316 17.76 -7.71 -3.11
CA GLU A 316 17.19 -8.69 -4.03
C GLU A 316 16.39 -8.00 -5.16
N PRO A 317 16.70 -8.20 -6.45
CA PRO A 317 16.00 -7.53 -7.54
C PRO A 317 14.50 -7.85 -7.56
N LYS A 318 13.67 -6.82 -7.76
CA LYS A 318 12.21 -6.90 -7.93
C LYS A 318 11.40 -7.47 -6.75
N LYS A 319 12.01 -7.83 -5.62
CA LYS A 319 11.34 -8.42 -4.44
C LYS A 319 11.97 -7.90 -3.15
N GLY A 320 11.35 -8.18 -2.01
CA GLY A 320 11.82 -7.71 -0.71
C GLY A 320 11.22 -6.36 -0.33
N VAL A 321 12.04 -5.43 0.18
CA VAL A 321 11.54 -4.26 0.95
C VAL A 321 12.19 -2.95 0.49
N ALA A 322 11.54 -1.83 0.78
CA ALA A 322 12.03 -0.49 0.43
C ALA A 322 12.89 0.15 1.55
N ALA A 323 12.72 -0.31 2.79
CA ALA A 323 13.55 0.04 3.93
C ALA A 323 13.44 -1.04 5.00
N ALA A 324 14.41 -1.08 5.91
CA ALA A 324 14.38 -1.97 7.07
C ALA A 324 14.82 -1.27 8.35
N ILE A 325 14.20 -1.63 9.48
CA ILE A 325 14.60 -1.26 10.84
C ILE A 325 15.14 -2.52 11.50
N GLY A 326 16.32 -2.46 12.09
CA GLY A 326 16.91 -3.63 12.76
C GLY A 326 18.07 -3.24 13.65
N THR A 327 18.65 -4.22 14.34
CA THR A 327 19.71 -3.96 15.31
C THR A 327 21.08 -4.38 14.81
N THR A 328 22.09 -3.60 15.18
CA THR A 328 23.50 -3.91 14.91
C THR A 328 24.14 -4.82 15.96
N GLY A 329 23.40 -5.18 17.01
CA GLY A 329 23.91 -5.87 18.20
C GLY A 329 22.89 -6.80 18.84
N LEU A 330 23.20 -7.25 20.06
CA LEU A 330 22.29 -8.07 20.87
C LEU A 330 21.19 -7.21 21.50
N GLN A 331 20.00 -7.77 21.62
CA GLN A 331 18.84 -7.09 22.22
C GLN A 331 18.19 -7.93 23.31
N TYR A 332 17.56 -7.23 24.24
CA TYR A 332 16.71 -7.82 25.27
C TYR A 332 15.25 -7.71 24.86
N VAL A 333 14.47 -8.75 25.16
CA VAL A 333 13.04 -8.84 24.84
C VAL A 333 12.30 -7.59 25.30
N SER A 334 12.50 -7.16 26.55
CA SER A 334 11.82 -5.98 27.11
C SER A 334 12.14 -4.67 26.38
N THR A 335 13.37 -4.51 25.87
CA THR A 335 13.78 -3.29 25.17
C THR A 335 13.26 -3.29 23.74
N ALA A 336 13.26 -4.46 23.09
CA ALA A 336 12.71 -4.64 21.76
C ALA A 336 11.18 -4.47 21.75
N ASP A 337 10.49 -5.02 22.76
CA ASP A 337 9.04 -4.85 22.98
C ASP A 337 8.68 -3.38 23.20
N PHE A 338 9.40 -2.71 24.11
CA PHE A 338 9.20 -1.29 24.34
C PHE A 338 9.36 -0.47 23.05
N LEU A 339 10.39 -0.72 22.24
CA LEU A 339 10.55 0.00 20.98
C LEU A 339 9.45 -0.33 19.96
N LEU A 340 9.02 -1.60 19.86
CA LEU A 340 7.91 -2.02 19.02
C LEU A 340 6.65 -1.21 19.36
N TYR A 341 6.28 -1.15 20.65
CA TYR A 341 5.15 -0.37 21.12
C TYR A 341 5.31 1.11 20.76
N ARG A 342 6.48 1.70 21.05
CA ARG A 342 6.74 3.14 20.79
C ARG A 342 6.70 3.48 19.30
N VAL A 343 7.10 2.59 18.39
CA VAL A 343 6.93 2.78 16.94
C VAL A 343 5.45 2.89 16.58
N HIS A 344 4.60 2.01 17.12
CA HIS A 344 3.16 2.05 16.85
C HIS A 344 2.49 3.28 17.49
N GLU A 345 2.91 3.64 18.70
CA GLU A 345 2.42 4.84 19.39
C GLU A 345 2.77 6.12 18.62
N VAL A 346 3.99 6.25 18.11
CA VAL A 346 4.36 7.39 17.26
C VAL A 346 3.52 7.40 15.98
N LEU A 347 3.27 6.26 15.34
CA LEU A 347 2.38 6.20 14.17
C LEU A 347 0.96 6.70 14.50
N ALA A 348 0.42 6.33 15.66
CA ALA A 348 -0.93 6.69 16.10
C ALA A 348 -1.06 8.15 16.57
N ALA A 349 -0.07 8.63 17.33
CA ALA A 349 -0.12 9.94 17.98
C ALA A 349 0.45 11.08 17.12
N SER A 350 1.16 10.76 16.03
CA SER A 350 1.84 11.75 15.18
C SER A 350 1.51 11.59 13.70
N LYS A 351 1.96 12.58 12.91
CA LYS A 351 1.92 12.54 11.44
C LYS A 351 3.20 11.95 10.83
N ARG A 352 4.08 11.32 11.63
CA ARG A 352 5.32 10.71 11.13
C ARG A 352 4.99 9.43 10.36
N ARG A 353 5.44 9.37 9.10
CA ARG A 353 5.35 8.17 8.26
C ARG A 353 6.69 7.76 7.68
N ALA A 354 7.60 8.72 7.51
CA ALA A 354 8.97 8.46 7.08
C ALA A 354 9.70 7.60 8.13
N VAL A 355 10.29 6.48 7.72
CA VAL A 355 10.92 5.50 8.61
C VAL A 355 12.04 6.10 9.47
N GLY A 356 12.77 7.08 8.94
CA GLY A 356 13.83 7.78 9.68
C GLY A 356 13.29 8.51 10.90
N GLU A 357 12.34 9.43 10.68
CA GLU A 357 11.71 10.21 11.76
C GLU A 357 10.94 9.31 12.72
N LEU A 358 10.17 8.35 12.20
CA LEU A 358 9.42 7.39 12.99
C LEU A 358 10.32 6.62 13.96
N THR A 359 11.44 6.09 13.45
CA THR A 359 12.37 5.30 14.26
C THR A 359 13.09 6.17 15.29
N TYR A 360 13.54 7.37 14.92
CA TYR A 360 14.25 8.26 15.86
C TYR A 360 13.33 8.79 16.96
N GLU A 361 12.08 9.12 16.63
CA GLU A 361 11.09 9.56 17.62
C GLU A 361 10.73 8.42 18.60
N ALA A 362 10.63 7.17 18.11
CA ALA A 362 10.45 6.00 18.98
C ALA A 362 11.71 5.71 19.84
N LYS A 363 12.92 5.91 19.29
CA LYS A 363 14.18 5.76 20.04
C LYS A 363 14.34 6.81 21.14
N ARG A 364 13.79 8.03 20.95
CA ARG A 364 13.82 9.08 21.97
C ARG A 364 13.26 8.60 23.31
N SER A 365 12.19 7.80 23.30
CA SER A 365 11.65 7.21 24.53
C SER A 365 12.61 6.24 25.21
N MET A 366 13.45 5.52 24.47
CA MET A 366 14.49 4.66 25.06
C MET A 366 15.62 5.48 25.68
N ALA A 367 16.04 6.57 25.01
CA ALA A 367 17.02 7.50 25.55
C ALA A 367 16.53 8.17 26.84
N LEU A 368 15.25 8.53 26.91
CA LEU A 368 14.63 9.13 28.10
C LEU A 368 14.63 8.20 29.32
N LEU A 369 14.67 6.87 29.13
CA LEU A 369 14.82 5.93 30.25
C LEU A 369 16.18 6.12 30.95
N ASN A 370 17.20 6.60 30.22
CA ASN A 370 18.57 6.81 30.70
C ASN A 370 19.15 5.58 31.44
N THR A 371 18.81 4.38 30.96
CA THR A 371 19.37 3.11 31.45
C THR A 371 20.40 2.59 30.47
N THR A 372 21.31 1.73 30.93
CA THR A 372 22.29 1.07 30.04
C THR A 372 21.61 0.36 28.87
N PHE A 373 20.50 -0.34 29.12
CA PHE A 373 19.76 -1.06 28.07
C PHE A 373 19.05 -0.10 27.10
N GLY A 374 18.38 0.94 27.61
CA GLY A 374 17.73 1.95 26.76
C GLY A 374 18.73 2.73 25.89
N ASN A 375 19.87 3.11 26.46
CA ASN A 375 20.94 3.79 25.72
C ASN A 375 21.56 2.85 24.67
N ASN A 376 21.83 1.59 25.02
CA ASN A 376 22.34 0.60 24.06
C ASN A 376 21.38 0.38 22.89
N ALA A 377 20.09 0.22 23.15
CA ALA A 377 19.10 0.08 22.07
C ALA A 377 18.97 1.36 21.24
N THR A 378 19.08 2.54 21.86
CA THR A 378 19.15 3.82 21.14
C THR A 378 20.33 3.87 20.19
N TYR A 379 21.50 3.36 20.57
CA TYR A 379 22.62 3.27 19.63
C TYR A 379 22.42 2.20 18.54
N GLN A 380 21.84 1.05 18.88
CA GLN A 380 21.89 -0.15 18.04
C GLN A 380 20.74 -0.29 17.05
N PHE A 381 19.55 0.22 17.34
CA PHE A 381 18.46 0.22 16.37
C PHE A 381 18.76 1.24 15.26
N CYS A 382 18.90 0.74 14.04
CA CYS A 382 19.26 1.51 12.86
C CYS A 382 18.19 1.38 11.77
N VAL A 383 18.21 2.34 10.84
CA VAL A 383 17.41 2.29 9.62
C VAL A 383 18.36 2.00 8.46
N LEU A 384 18.08 0.90 7.76
CA LEU A 384 18.72 0.53 6.52
C LEU A 384 17.84 0.95 5.35
N GLY A 385 18.38 1.76 4.46
CA GLY A 385 17.69 2.37 3.33
C GLY A 385 17.51 3.88 3.49
N ASP A 386 16.50 4.37 2.79
CA ASP A 386 16.16 5.79 2.68
C ASP A 386 15.39 6.29 3.91
N PRO A 387 15.79 7.40 4.54
CA PRO A 387 15.05 7.94 5.69
C PRO A 387 13.62 8.36 5.36
N PHE A 388 13.36 8.70 4.10
CA PHE A 388 12.07 9.23 3.63
C PHE A 388 11.10 8.15 3.18
N THR A 389 11.52 6.87 3.09
CA THR A 389 10.59 5.76 2.80
C THR A 389 9.45 5.80 3.82
N ARG A 390 8.20 5.80 3.34
CA ARG A 390 7.02 5.97 4.19
C ARG A 390 6.36 4.64 4.52
N ILE A 391 5.90 4.49 5.76
CA ILE A 391 4.80 3.57 6.07
C ILE A 391 3.58 4.08 5.31
N ARG A 392 3.00 3.23 4.45
CA ARG A 392 1.92 3.61 3.53
C ARG A 392 0.57 3.70 4.26
N ILE A 393 0.44 4.73 5.08
CA ILE A 393 -0.83 5.23 5.64
C ILE A 393 -0.78 6.75 5.55
N ASP A 394 -1.79 7.41 4.97
CA ASP A 394 -1.84 8.87 4.93
C ASP A 394 -1.98 9.48 6.36
N THR A 395 -1.75 10.78 6.48
CA THR A 395 -1.70 11.51 7.76
C THR A 395 -2.94 12.36 8.03
N ALA A 396 -3.84 12.43 7.04
CA ALA A 396 -5.15 13.04 7.13
C ALA A 396 -6.22 11.96 6.93
N VAL A 397 -7.45 12.25 7.33
CA VAL A 397 -8.59 11.44 6.88
C VAL A 397 -8.68 11.61 5.37
N GLU A 398 -8.69 10.50 4.66
CA GLU A 398 -8.69 10.48 3.19
C GLU A 398 -9.64 9.37 2.78
N VAL A 399 -10.81 9.74 2.27
CA VAL A 399 -11.76 8.75 1.78
C VAL A 399 -11.57 8.55 0.28
N SER A 400 -12.04 7.42 -0.22
CA SER A 400 -12.05 7.16 -1.65
C SER A 400 -13.20 6.22 -1.98
N LEU A 401 -13.74 6.39 -3.18
CA LEU A 401 -14.77 5.53 -3.73
C LEU A 401 -14.26 4.94 -5.06
N PRO A 402 -13.59 3.78 -5.03
CA PRO A 402 -13.11 3.16 -6.25
C PRO A 402 -14.29 2.74 -7.14
N ARG A 403 -14.21 2.99 -8.45
CA ARG A 403 -15.29 2.62 -9.39
C ARG A 403 -15.72 1.15 -9.27
N GLN A 404 -14.77 0.23 -9.09
CA GLN A 404 -15.02 -1.20 -8.95
C GLN A 404 -15.70 -1.61 -7.62
N SER A 405 -15.73 -0.71 -6.64
CA SER A 405 -16.39 -0.92 -5.34
C SER A 405 -17.90 -0.64 -5.39
N VAL A 406 -18.39 -0.10 -6.50
CA VAL A 406 -19.81 0.20 -6.70
C VAL A 406 -20.45 -0.87 -7.55
N VAL A 407 -21.39 -1.60 -6.95
CA VAL A 407 -22.13 -2.71 -7.55
C VAL A 407 -23.59 -2.31 -7.70
N LEU A 408 -24.12 -2.52 -8.91
CA LEU A 408 -25.52 -2.30 -9.24
C LEU A 408 -26.21 -3.66 -9.32
N SER A 409 -27.30 -3.85 -8.59
CA SER A 409 -28.06 -5.09 -8.59
C SER A 409 -29.55 -4.85 -8.39
N THR A 410 -30.35 -5.91 -8.50
CA THR A 410 -31.77 -5.89 -8.15
C THR A 410 -32.09 -7.12 -7.33
N ALA A 411 -33.20 -7.11 -6.59
CA ALA A 411 -33.63 -8.26 -5.80
C ALA A 411 -33.85 -9.54 -6.64
N ARG A 412 -34.05 -9.40 -7.95
CA ARG A 412 -34.25 -10.50 -8.90
C ARG A 412 -32.96 -10.89 -9.67
N ALA A 413 -31.85 -10.18 -9.44
CA ALA A 413 -30.61 -10.35 -10.19
C ALA A 413 -30.79 -10.27 -11.73
N SER A 414 -31.71 -9.40 -12.17
CA SER A 414 -32.04 -9.23 -13.59
C SER A 414 -30.85 -8.68 -14.39
N ASN A 415 -30.61 -9.24 -15.58
CA ASN A 415 -29.62 -8.74 -16.53
C ASN A 415 -30.17 -8.87 -17.97
N PRO A 416 -30.54 -7.76 -18.65
CA PRO A 416 -30.43 -6.37 -18.20
C PRO A 416 -31.40 -6.03 -17.05
N ILE A 417 -31.10 -4.95 -16.32
CA ILE A 417 -32.01 -4.38 -15.31
C ILE A 417 -33.23 -3.79 -16.03
N VAL A 418 -34.43 -4.15 -15.56
CA VAL A 418 -35.72 -3.72 -16.14
C VAL A 418 -36.50 -2.87 -15.14
N GLU A 419 -37.31 -1.93 -15.60
CA GLU A 419 -38.08 -1.06 -14.68
C GLU A 419 -39.07 -1.83 -13.77
N THR A 420 -39.47 -3.05 -14.16
CA THR A 420 -40.32 -3.95 -13.36
C THR A 420 -39.58 -4.60 -12.18
N ASP A 421 -38.27 -4.43 -12.08
CA ASP A 421 -37.51 -4.73 -10.86
C ASP A 421 -37.86 -3.77 -9.72
N SER A 422 -38.51 -2.63 -10.04
CA SER A 422 -39.02 -1.59 -9.14
C SER A 422 -37.97 -0.80 -8.37
N VAL A 423 -36.94 -1.48 -7.85
CA VAL A 423 -35.85 -0.92 -7.05
C VAL A 423 -34.51 -1.40 -7.59
N LEU A 424 -33.62 -0.45 -7.87
CA LEU A 424 -32.20 -0.67 -8.08
C LEU A 424 -31.49 -0.60 -6.73
N ILE A 425 -30.73 -1.65 -6.42
CA ILE A 425 -29.85 -1.69 -5.25
C ILE A 425 -28.47 -1.22 -5.69
N VAL A 426 -27.98 -0.18 -5.04
CA VAL A 426 -26.65 0.38 -5.28
C VAL A 426 -25.82 0.17 -4.02
N ASP A 427 -24.96 -0.84 -4.05
CA ASP A 427 -23.99 -1.10 -3.00
C ASP A 427 -22.69 -0.37 -3.34
N ALA A 428 -22.17 0.40 -2.39
CA ALA A 428 -20.93 1.15 -2.55
C ALA A 428 -20.04 0.91 -1.33
N GLU A 429 -18.82 0.43 -1.57
CA GLU A 429 -17.82 0.26 -0.52
C GLU A 429 -16.84 1.44 -0.52
N ILE A 430 -16.91 2.25 0.53
CA ILE A 430 -16.11 3.45 0.73
C ILE A 430 -14.86 3.06 1.48
N TRP A 431 -13.71 3.53 1.00
CA TRP A 431 -12.41 3.18 1.57
C TRP A 431 -11.79 4.39 2.26
N SER A 432 -10.94 4.14 3.26
CA SER A 432 -10.02 5.14 3.81
C SER A 432 -8.60 4.80 3.37
N GLU A 433 -7.90 5.77 2.80
CA GLU A 433 -6.47 5.67 2.43
C GLU A 433 -5.55 6.26 3.51
N GLY A 434 -6.13 6.97 4.50
CA GLY A 434 -5.41 7.74 5.50
C GLY A 434 -5.74 7.41 6.96
N LEU A 435 -5.91 8.41 7.80
CA LEU A 435 -6.43 8.19 9.15
C LEU A 435 -7.90 7.81 9.11
N GLY A 436 -8.34 7.03 10.09
CA GLY A 436 -9.76 6.81 10.32
C GLY A 436 -10.41 8.00 11.04
N THR A 437 -11.72 8.09 10.93
CA THR A 437 -12.54 9.10 11.62
C THR A 437 -13.61 8.42 12.47
N ARG A 438 -13.92 9.03 13.62
CA ARG A 438 -15.13 8.72 14.42
C ARG A 438 -16.30 9.65 14.08
N GLY A 439 -16.03 10.71 13.31
CA GLY A 439 -17.05 11.64 12.85
C GLY A 439 -17.87 11.02 11.73
N THR A 440 -19.09 11.52 11.56
CA THR A 440 -20.02 11.03 10.54
C THR A 440 -19.50 11.32 9.13
N VAL A 441 -19.66 10.37 8.20
CA VAL A 441 -19.33 10.57 6.78
C VAL A 441 -20.61 10.49 5.96
N ASP A 442 -20.98 11.59 5.31
CA ASP A 442 -22.17 11.66 4.46
C ASP A 442 -21.87 11.10 3.07
N VAL A 443 -22.85 10.41 2.50
CA VAL A 443 -22.75 9.84 1.15
C VAL A 443 -24.03 10.18 0.40
N ARG A 444 -23.87 10.78 -0.77
CA ARG A 444 -24.98 11.23 -1.61
C ARG A 444 -25.00 10.45 -2.91
N LEU A 445 -26.19 9.96 -3.29
CA LEU A 445 -26.46 9.41 -4.60
C LEU A 445 -27.41 10.36 -5.36
N LEU A 446 -27.02 10.72 -6.58
CA LEU A 446 -27.86 11.42 -7.54
C LEU A 446 -28.19 10.47 -8.69
N ARG A 447 -29.48 10.32 -9.02
CA ARG A 447 -29.94 9.61 -10.23
C ARG A 447 -30.61 10.56 -11.19
N SER A 448 -30.04 10.76 -12.37
CA SER A 448 -30.60 11.61 -13.43
C SER A 448 -31.22 10.78 -14.54
N HIS A 449 -32.45 11.13 -14.93
CA HIS A 449 -33.19 10.50 -16.03
C HIS A 449 -34.15 11.53 -16.66
N GLU A 450 -34.06 11.71 -17.99
CA GLU A 450 -34.91 12.64 -18.77
C GLU A 450 -34.98 14.07 -18.18
N GLY A 451 -33.84 14.57 -17.67
CA GLY A 451 -33.75 15.91 -17.07
C GLY A 451 -34.24 16.02 -15.62
N SER A 452 -34.78 14.94 -15.04
CA SER A 452 -35.13 14.87 -13.61
C SER A 452 -33.99 14.22 -12.82
N THR A 453 -33.66 14.77 -11.67
CA THR A 453 -32.64 14.23 -10.75
C THR A 453 -33.24 13.90 -9.40
N ASP A 454 -33.12 12.64 -8.98
CA ASP A 454 -33.48 12.19 -7.64
C ASP A 454 -32.23 12.24 -6.75
N THR A 455 -32.41 12.67 -5.50
CA THR A 455 -31.32 12.75 -4.51
C THR A 455 -31.62 11.83 -3.34
N LEU A 456 -30.66 10.96 -3.03
CA LEU A 456 -30.68 10.11 -1.84
C LEU A 456 -29.42 10.40 -1.02
N THR A 457 -29.53 10.33 0.29
CA THR A 457 -28.40 10.55 1.20
C THR A 457 -28.45 9.53 2.33
N THR A 458 -27.27 9.05 2.71
CA THR A 458 -27.06 8.20 3.87
C THR A 458 -25.80 8.67 4.59
N THR A 459 -25.65 8.29 5.84
CA THR A 459 -24.55 8.75 6.69
C THR A 459 -23.96 7.55 7.40
N LEU A 460 -22.62 7.43 7.33
CA LEU A 460 -21.87 6.52 8.18
C LEU A 460 -21.76 7.13 9.58
N SER A 461 -22.64 6.72 10.50
CA SER A 461 -22.72 7.30 11.86
C SER A 461 -21.50 6.98 12.72
N ASP A 462 -20.90 5.81 12.52
CA ASP A 462 -19.79 5.30 13.34
C ASP A 462 -18.41 5.73 12.79
N GLY A 463 -18.43 6.57 11.76
CA GLY A 463 -17.25 7.01 11.02
C GLY A 463 -16.70 5.95 10.07
N LEU A 464 -15.40 6.00 9.83
CA LEU A 464 -14.73 5.16 8.84
C LEU A 464 -13.31 4.84 9.28
N CYS A 465 -12.99 3.55 9.38
CA CYS A 465 -11.63 3.07 9.66
C CYS A 465 -10.89 2.67 8.38
N ARG A 466 -11.20 1.48 7.84
CA ARG A 466 -10.59 0.94 6.61
C ARG A 466 -11.55 1.03 5.44
N ARG A 467 -12.72 0.43 5.62
CA ARG A 467 -13.79 0.41 4.64
C ARG A 467 -15.13 0.39 5.35
N SER A 468 -16.14 0.96 4.73
CA SER A 468 -17.53 0.84 5.16
C SER A 468 -18.40 0.73 3.92
N ALA A 469 -19.49 -0.01 4.04
CA ALA A 469 -20.43 -0.19 2.95
C ALA A 469 -21.66 0.68 3.19
N VAL A 470 -22.16 1.29 2.12
CA VAL A 470 -23.47 1.91 2.11
C VAL A 470 -24.32 1.29 1.01
N GLN A 471 -25.62 1.27 1.25
CA GLN A 471 -26.60 0.79 0.28
C GLN A 471 -27.63 1.88 0.02
N PHE A 472 -27.94 2.11 -1.25
CA PHE A 472 -29.06 2.92 -1.67
C PHE A 472 -30.11 2.05 -2.36
N LEU A 473 -31.37 2.30 -2.02
CA LEU A 473 -32.53 1.72 -2.68
C LEU A 473 -33.13 2.79 -3.59
N VAL A 474 -32.89 2.67 -4.90
CA VAL A 474 -33.26 3.68 -5.89
C VAL A 474 -34.51 3.21 -6.64
N PRO A 475 -35.66 3.91 -6.53
CA PRO A 475 -36.84 3.58 -7.31
C PRO A 475 -36.57 3.76 -8.82
N ILE A 476 -36.93 2.75 -9.62
CA ILE A 476 -36.70 2.72 -11.07
C ILE A 476 -37.95 2.47 -11.92
N VAL A 477 -39.14 2.43 -11.30
CA VAL A 477 -40.41 2.32 -12.02
C VAL A 477 -40.59 3.54 -12.94
N GLY A 478 -40.86 3.30 -14.22
CA GLY A 478 -41.05 4.36 -15.21
C GLY A 478 -39.77 5.13 -15.53
N LYS A 479 -38.60 4.52 -15.31
CA LYS A 479 -37.27 5.11 -15.57
C LYS A 479 -36.51 4.37 -16.67
N ALA A 480 -37.22 3.71 -17.58
CA ALA A 480 -36.60 3.01 -18.69
C ALA A 480 -35.84 3.95 -19.64
N GLY A 481 -34.71 3.51 -20.15
CA GLY A 481 -33.76 4.29 -20.94
C GLY A 481 -32.47 4.58 -20.17
N ARG A 482 -31.71 5.57 -20.64
CA ARG A 482 -30.44 5.96 -20.02
C ARG A 482 -30.69 6.66 -18.68
N ASN A 483 -30.01 6.16 -17.65
CA ASN A 483 -29.96 6.72 -16.31
C ASN A 483 -28.49 6.99 -15.98
N GLU A 484 -28.22 8.14 -15.37
CA GLU A 484 -26.90 8.49 -14.85
C GLU A 484 -26.95 8.42 -13.32
N ILE A 485 -26.00 7.71 -12.72
CA ILE A 485 -25.89 7.55 -11.28
C ILE A 485 -24.56 8.18 -10.86
N VAL A 486 -24.62 9.14 -9.96
CA VAL A 486 -23.44 9.79 -9.37
C VAL A 486 -23.46 9.55 -7.88
N ILE A 487 -22.44 8.87 -7.37
CA ILE A 487 -22.25 8.66 -5.93
C ILE A 487 -21.09 9.54 -5.49
N THR A 488 -21.28 10.31 -4.43
CA THR A 488 -20.25 11.18 -3.86
C THR A 488 -20.16 10.94 -2.36
N VAL A 489 -18.97 10.61 -1.89
CA VAL A 489 -18.63 10.56 -0.47
C VAL A 489 -18.18 11.96 -0.03
N ASP A 490 -18.58 12.38 1.16
CA ASP A 490 -18.33 13.73 1.70
C ASP A 490 -18.72 14.85 0.70
N PRO A 491 -19.99 14.90 0.26
CA PRO A 491 -20.45 15.86 -0.76
C PRO A 491 -20.29 17.33 -0.39
N ASP A 492 -20.09 17.63 0.89
CA ASP A 492 -19.95 18.99 1.43
C ASP A 492 -18.48 19.33 1.77
N GLY A 493 -17.53 18.40 1.58
CA GLY A 493 -16.11 18.61 1.84
C GLY A 493 -15.76 18.82 3.31
N LYS A 494 -16.47 18.17 4.24
CA LYS A 494 -16.26 18.30 5.70
C LYS A 494 -14.94 17.66 6.16
N LEU A 495 -14.43 16.67 5.44
CA LEU A 495 -13.21 15.93 5.78
C LEU A 495 -11.93 16.63 5.33
N LEU A 496 -12.04 17.60 4.41
CA LEU A 496 -10.91 18.32 3.79
C LEU A 496 -9.91 17.36 3.11
N ASP A 497 -10.41 16.28 2.53
CA ASP A 497 -9.66 15.30 1.77
C ASP A 497 -9.62 15.66 0.27
N ARG A 498 -9.10 14.75 -0.58
CA ARG A 498 -9.06 14.95 -2.03
C ARG A 498 -10.46 14.71 -2.62
N PRO A 499 -11.16 15.70 -3.17
CA PRO A 499 -12.50 15.47 -3.70
C PRO A 499 -12.50 14.62 -4.99
N GLU A 500 -11.37 14.48 -5.69
CA GLU A 500 -11.32 13.85 -7.01
C GLU A 500 -11.53 12.33 -7.00
N ASN A 501 -11.22 11.66 -5.88
CA ASN A 501 -11.39 10.21 -5.70
C ASN A 501 -12.67 9.86 -4.90
N ASN A 502 -13.49 10.86 -4.55
CA ASN A 502 -14.72 10.69 -3.75
C ASN A 502 -15.98 10.46 -4.57
N THR A 503 -15.90 10.67 -5.89
CA THR A 503 -17.05 10.61 -6.78
C THR A 503 -16.91 9.52 -7.83
N VAL A 504 -17.95 8.70 -7.98
CA VAL A 504 -18.09 7.73 -9.07
C VAL A 504 -19.32 8.06 -9.90
N MET A 505 -19.13 8.10 -11.22
CA MET A 505 -20.20 8.29 -12.20
C MET A 505 -20.43 7.01 -13.01
N LEU A 506 -21.69 6.60 -13.13
CA LEU A 506 -22.13 5.40 -13.83
C LEU A 506 -23.23 5.76 -14.83
N SER A 507 -23.21 5.12 -15.99
CA SER A 507 -24.34 5.10 -16.91
C SER A 507 -24.99 3.72 -16.87
N LEU A 508 -26.27 3.68 -16.53
CA LEU A 508 -27.09 2.47 -16.52
C LEU A 508 -28.21 2.62 -17.55
N ASN A 509 -28.35 1.64 -18.46
CA ASN A 509 -29.52 1.58 -19.32
C ASN A 509 -30.56 0.65 -18.70
N ILE A 510 -31.71 1.19 -18.31
CA ILE A 510 -32.82 0.43 -17.75
C ILE A 510 -33.72 0.02 -18.91
N ALA A 511 -33.93 -1.28 -19.10
CA ALA A 511 -34.76 -1.76 -20.18
C ALA A 511 -36.24 -1.52 -19.90
N LYS A 512 -36.99 -1.16 -20.95
CA LYS A 512 -38.45 -1.30 -20.90
C LYS A 512 -38.79 -2.80 -20.82
N PRO A 513 -39.82 -3.18 -20.07
CA PRO A 513 -40.32 -4.53 -20.05
C PRO A 513 -40.86 -4.84 -21.46
N SER A 514 -40.25 -5.79 -22.16
CA SER A 514 -40.67 -6.16 -23.53
C SER A 514 -41.17 -7.60 -23.57
N LEU A 515 -42.24 -7.82 -24.32
CA LEU A 515 -42.68 -9.16 -24.70
C LEU A 515 -41.71 -9.76 -25.71
N LEU A 516 -41.30 -11.01 -25.51
CA LEU A 516 -40.40 -11.69 -26.44
C LEU A 516 -41.18 -12.67 -27.31
N ILE A 517 -41.18 -12.51 -28.62
CA ILE A 517 -41.74 -13.51 -29.55
C ILE A 517 -40.72 -14.66 -29.67
N LEU A 518 -41.10 -15.85 -29.24
CA LEU A 518 -40.31 -17.07 -29.28
C LEU A 518 -40.57 -17.88 -30.55
N GLU A 519 -41.83 -17.95 -30.98
CA GLU A 519 -42.23 -18.61 -32.21
C GLU A 519 -43.22 -17.73 -32.99
N PRO A 520 -43.19 -17.74 -34.33
CA PRO A 520 -42.14 -18.34 -35.15
C PRO A 520 -40.82 -17.55 -35.03
N GLU A 521 -39.68 -18.22 -35.27
CA GLU A 521 -38.38 -17.56 -35.32
C GLU A 521 -38.34 -16.50 -36.44
N ALA A 522 -37.54 -15.46 -36.26
CA ALA A 522 -37.39 -14.40 -37.25
C ALA A 522 -36.99 -14.97 -38.62
N ARG A 523 -37.63 -14.50 -39.70
CA ARG A 523 -37.46 -14.97 -41.09
C ARG A 523 -37.82 -16.43 -41.37
N ARG A 524 -38.55 -17.09 -40.47
CA ARG A 524 -39.00 -18.47 -40.68
C ARG A 524 -40.17 -18.54 -41.65
N VAL A 525 -40.13 -19.50 -42.56
CA VAL A 525 -41.29 -19.85 -43.39
C VAL A 525 -42.28 -20.62 -42.53
N VAL A 526 -43.50 -20.11 -42.42
CA VAL A 526 -44.60 -20.70 -41.66
C VAL A 526 -45.72 -21.13 -42.58
N ASN A 527 -46.60 -22.02 -42.09
CA ASN A 527 -47.81 -22.37 -42.83
C ASN A 527 -48.79 -21.19 -42.77
N ALA A 528 -49.18 -20.68 -43.94
CA ALA A 528 -50.08 -19.53 -44.07
C ALA A 528 -51.54 -19.84 -43.67
N ASP A 529 -51.92 -21.11 -43.55
CA ASP A 529 -53.26 -21.50 -43.09
C ASP A 529 -53.35 -21.58 -41.56
N SER A 530 -52.22 -21.74 -40.86
CA SER A 530 -52.17 -21.96 -39.42
C SER A 530 -50.75 -21.85 -38.87
N PHE A 531 -50.53 -20.89 -37.97
CA PHE A 531 -49.36 -20.89 -37.12
C PHE A 531 -49.67 -20.23 -35.77
N THR A 532 -48.90 -20.60 -34.76
CA THR A 532 -48.99 -20.05 -33.42
C THR A 532 -47.83 -19.09 -33.19
N VAL A 533 -48.16 -17.90 -32.71
CA VAL A 533 -47.20 -16.96 -32.15
C VAL A 533 -47.06 -17.27 -30.68
N ARG A 534 -45.88 -17.75 -30.26
CA ARG A 534 -45.56 -17.97 -28.86
C ARG A 534 -44.78 -16.79 -28.32
N ILE A 535 -45.21 -16.25 -27.20
CA ILE A 535 -44.60 -15.09 -26.56
C ILE A 535 -44.19 -15.45 -25.14
N ILE A 536 -43.01 -15.00 -24.71
CA ILE A 536 -42.63 -14.95 -23.31
C ILE A 536 -43.16 -13.64 -22.75
N ASP A 537 -44.25 -13.74 -22.00
CA ASP A 537 -44.84 -12.65 -21.24
C ASP A 537 -44.15 -12.52 -19.88
N VAL A 538 -43.09 -11.72 -19.88
CA VAL A 538 -42.35 -11.32 -18.67
C VAL A 538 -43.03 -10.18 -17.90
N LEU A 539 -44.19 -9.70 -18.37
CA LEU A 539 -44.92 -8.57 -17.78
C LEU A 539 -45.98 -9.02 -16.79
N SER A 540 -46.56 -10.20 -17.01
CA SER A 540 -47.54 -10.79 -16.10
C SER A 540 -46.87 -11.52 -14.93
N THR A 541 -47.47 -11.43 -13.75
CA THR A 541 -47.08 -12.16 -12.53
C THR A 541 -48.18 -13.15 -12.13
N ASN A 542 -47.91 -13.99 -11.12
CA ASN A 542 -48.90 -14.93 -10.59
C ASN A 542 -50.14 -14.23 -9.98
N THR A 543 -50.05 -12.93 -9.69
CA THR A 543 -51.09 -12.15 -9.03
C THR A 543 -51.65 -11.01 -9.88
N SER A 544 -51.05 -10.72 -11.05
CA SER A 544 -51.48 -9.66 -11.95
C SER A 544 -51.19 -10.02 -13.40
N THR A 545 -52.20 -9.92 -14.26
CA THR A 545 -52.09 -10.29 -15.67
C THR A 545 -52.14 -9.05 -16.54
N VAL A 546 -51.12 -8.85 -17.37
CA VAL A 546 -51.08 -7.75 -18.33
C VAL A 546 -51.80 -8.18 -19.61
N ALA A 547 -52.63 -7.31 -20.17
CA ALA A 547 -53.26 -7.58 -21.46
C ALA A 547 -52.20 -7.47 -22.56
N VAL A 548 -51.95 -8.55 -23.28
CA VAL A 548 -51.02 -8.61 -24.41
C VAL A 548 -51.80 -8.41 -25.71
N ASN A 549 -51.19 -7.74 -26.68
CA ASN A 549 -51.66 -7.68 -28.05
C ASN A 549 -50.60 -8.31 -28.95
N VAL A 550 -51.04 -9.06 -29.95
CA VAL A 550 -50.20 -9.68 -30.98
C VAL A 550 -50.79 -9.33 -32.33
N ALA A 551 -49.97 -8.96 -33.30
CA ALA A 551 -50.45 -8.67 -34.64
C ALA A 551 -49.49 -9.13 -35.73
N ILE A 552 -50.07 -9.54 -36.86
CA ILE A 552 -49.35 -9.80 -38.11
C ILE A 552 -49.43 -8.54 -38.97
N CYS A 553 -48.29 -7.88 -39.11
CA CYS A 553 -48.14 -6.55 -39.69
C CYS A 553 -47.57 -6.62 -41.11
N THR A 554 -47.99 -5.70 -41.97
CA THR A 554 -47.45 -5.56 -43.34
C THR A 554 -46.21 -4.66 -43.39
N SER A 555 -45.99 -3.88 -42.34
CA SER A 555 -44.83 -3.02 -42.11
C SER A 555 -44.19 -3.31 -40.74
N ARG A 556 -42.98 -2.79 -40.54
CA ARG A 556 -42.21 -2.94 -39.29
C ARG A 556 -42.74 -2.08 -38.15
N ASP A 557 -43.36 -0.95 -38.48
CA ASP A 557 -44.23 -0.25 -37.56
C ASP A 557 -45.54 -1.04 -37.45
N THR A 558 -46.05 -1.25 -36.24
CA THR A 558 -47.28 -2.04 -36.05
C THR A 558 -48.52 -1.21 -36.40
N SER A 559 -48.43 -0.31 -37.38
CA SER A 559 -49.49 0.63 -37.76
C SER A 559 -50.48 0.01 -38.76
N SER A 560 -50.04 -1.01 -39.50
CA SER A 560 -50.83 -1.74 -40.50
C SER A 560 -50.73 -3.25 -40.27
N TRP A 561 -51.88 -3.91 -40.09
CA TRP A 561 -51.95 -5.35 -39.80
C TRP A 561 -53.05 -6.07 -40.57
N ILE A 562 -52.80 -7.34 -40.90
CA ILE A 562 -53.79 -8.24 -41.52
C ILE A 562 -54.56 -9.06 -40.48
N ALA A 563 -54.00 -9.23 -39.28
CA ALA A 563 -54.63 -9.88 -38.15
C ALA A 563 -54.08 -9.34 -36.83
N ARG A 564 -54.94 -9.23 -35.83
CA ARG A 564 -54.59 -8.78 -34.47
C ARG A 564 -55.38 -9.59 -33.45
N SER A 565 -54.73 -9.98 -32.36
CA SER A 565 -55.35 -10.70 -31.25
C SER A 565 -56.33 -9.82 -30.48
N SER A 566 -57.40 -10.42 -29.99
CA SER A 566 -58.18 -9.91 -28.86
C SER A 566 -57.69 -10.52 -27.54
N ALA A 567 -58.14 -9.99 -26.40
CA ALA A 567 -57.80 -10.54 -25.09
C ALA A 567 -58.28 -12.00 -24.91
N ALA A 568 -59.31 -12.42 -25.63
CA ALA A 568 -59.85 -13.78 -25.57
C ALA A 568 -59.05 -14.80 -26.41
N ASP A 569 -58.27 -14.32 -27.39
CA ASP A 569 -57.54 -15.19 -28.34
C ASP A 569 -56.19 -15.67 -27.78
N LEU A 570 -55.75 -15.07 -26.66
CA LEU A 570 -54.47 -15.35 -26.04
C LEU A 570 -54.61 -16.47 -25.00
N ARG A 571 -53.93 -17.58 -25.26
CA ARG A 571 -53.89 -18.73 -24.37
C ARG A 571 -52.61 -18.72 -23.55
N ARG A 572 -52.75 -18.41 -22.26
CA ARG A 572 -51.66 -18.51 -21.29
C ARG A 572 -51.43 -19.95 -20.88
N ILE A 573 -50.18 -20.38 -20.89
CA ILE A 573 -49.80 -21.73 -20.46
C ILE A 573 -49.59 -21.69 -18.94
N ALA A 574 -50.49 -22.37 -18.22
CA ALA A 574 -50.49 -22.40 -16.76
C ALA A 574 -49.13 -22.82 -16.19
N GLY A 575 -48.65 -22.08 -15.17
CA GLY A 575 -47.37 -22.34 -14.52
C GLY A 575 -46.13 -21.88 -15.32
N THR A 576 -46.30 -21.15 -16.43
CA THR A 576 -45.19 -20.63 -17.24
C THR A 576 -45.40 -19.15 -17.59
N ALA A 577 -44.34 -18.49 -18.06
CA ALA A 577 -44.41 -17.14 -18.64
C ALA A 577 -44.87 -17.15 -20.11
N LEU A 578 -45.32 -18.28 -20.66
CA LEU A 578 -45.64 -18.42 -22.07
C LEU A 578 -47.11 -18.06 -22.35
N CYS A 579 -47.32 -17.32 -23.42
CA CYS A 579 -48.63 -17.04 -23.99
C CYS A 579 -48.62 -17.36 -25.49
N ASP A 580 -49.58 -18.15 -25.91
CA ASP A 580 -49.77 -18.53 -27.31
C ASP A 580 -50.93 -17.76 -27.92
N TRP A 581 -50.75 -17.27 -29.14
CA TRP A 581 -51.82 -16.76 -29.99
C TRP A 581 -51.80 -17.50 -31.31
N THR A 582 -52.91 -18.15 -31.67
CA THR A 582 -53.05 -18.80 -32.97
C THR A 582 -53.74 -17.84 -33.93
N MET A 583 -53.18 -17.69 -35.13
CA MET A 583 -53.77 -16.84 -36.16
C MET A 583 -55.21 -17.31 -36.47
N PRO A 584 -56.19 -16.40 -36.58
CA PRO A 584 -57.55 -16.76 -36.95
C PRO A 584 -57.62 -17.39 -38.34
N ALA A 585 -58.32 -18.52 -38.48
CA ALA A 585 -58.49 -19.23 -39.75
C ALA A 585 -59.17 -18.41 -40.87
N SER A 586 -59.81 -17.30 -40.52
CA SER A 586 -60.39 -16.33 -41.48
C SER A 586 -59.33 -15.43 -42.14
N THR A 587 -58.12 -15.35 -41.57
CA THR A 587 -57.02 -14.56 -42.11
C THR A 587 -56.37 -15.33 -43.25
N ARG A 588 -56.20 -14.69 -44.41
CA ARG A 588 -55.50 -15.28 -45.56
C ARG A 588 -54.31 -14.39 -45.95
N PRO A 589 -53.11 -14.63 -45.40
CA PRO A 589 -51.91 -13.92 -45.79
C PRO A 589 -51.57 -14.22 -47.26
N ASP A 590 -51.23 -13.20 -48.04
CA ASP A 590 -50.59 -13.38 -49.35
C ASP A 590 -49.24 -14.08 -49.16
N THR A 591 -49.12 -15.31 -49.66
CA THR A 591 -47.95 -16.18 -49.49
C THR A 591 -46.71 -15.71 -50.24
N SER A 592 -46.85 -14.71 -51.12
CA SER A 592 -45.74 -14.09 -51.84
C SER A 592 -45.06 -12.95 -51.06
N ARG A 593 -45.57 -12.59 -49.87
CA ARG A 593 -45.09 -11.46 -49.07
C ARG A 593 -44.47 -11.88 -47.73
N THR A 594 -43.55 -11.04 -47.25
CA THR A 594 -43.03 -11.10 -45.88
C THR A 594 -43.91 -10.26 -44.95
N TYR A 595 -44.20 -10.78 -43.76
CA TYR A 595 -44.95 -10.09 -42.71
C TYR A 595 -44.07 -9.91 -41.48
N TRP A 596 -44.46 -9.00 -40.61
CA TRP A 596 -43.81 -8.75 -39.33
C TRP A 596 -44.75 -9.18 -38.21
N ILE A 597 -44.24 -9.72 -37.11
CA ILE A 597 -45.01 -10.05 -35.92
C ILE A 597 -44.65 -9.05 -34.83
N GLY A 598 -45.67 -8.31 -34.38
CA GLY A 598 -45.57 -7.38 -33.25
C GLY A 598 -46.24 -7.98 -32.03
N ALA A 599 -45.61 -7.85 -30.85
CA ALA A 599 -46.21 -8.17 -29.57
C ALA A 599 -45.99 -7.02 -28.58
N TRP A 600 -47.06 -6.55 -27.91
CA TRP A 600 -46.96 -5.45 -26.96
C TRP A 600 -48.02 -5.50 -25.84
N PRO A 601 -47.74 -4.93 -24.67
CA PRO A 601 -48.75 -4.76 -23.61
C PRO A 601 -49.74 -3.62 -23.92
N SER A 602 -51.01 -3.81 -23.60
CA SER A 602 -52.03 -2.74 -23.60
C SER A 602 -51.87 -1.84 -22.37
N PRO A 603 -52.05 -0.50 -22.45
CA PRO A 603 -52.52 0.28 -23.61
C PRO A 603 -51.41 0.86 -24.50
N LEU A 604 -50.15 0.46 -24.30
CA LEU A 604 -49.03 1.00 -25.07
C LEU A 604 -49.16 0.61 -26.56
N SER A 605 -48.85 1.51 -27.49
CA SER A 605 -48.69 1.20 -28.91
C SER A 605 -47.21 0.88 -29.21
N PRO A 606 -46.89 -0.12 -30.05
CA PRO A 606 -45.49 -0.50 -30.32
C PRO A 606 -44.72 0.57 -31.08
N GLU A 607 -43.41 0.66 -30.81
CA GLU A 607 -42.46 1.41 -31.64
C GLU A 607 -41.74 0.50 -32.67
N ALA A 608 -41.76 -0.84 -32.54
CA ALA A 608 -41.18 -1.77 -33.54
C ALA A 608 -41.69 -3.22 -33.42
N ALA A 609 -41.84 -3.93 -34.56
CA ALA A 609 -42.13 -5.37 -34.69
C ALA A 609 -40.91 -6.21 -35.15
N VAL A 610 -40.97 -7.54 -34.97
CA VAL A 610 -39.95 -8.52 -35.41
C VAL A 610 -40.34 -9.10 -36.79
N SER A 611 -39.40 -9.24 -37.73
CA SER A 611 -39.65 -9.77 -39.10
C SER A 611 -39.71 -11.29 -39.16
#